data_AF-A0A8K0NBN9-F1
#
_entry.id   AF-A0A8K0NBN9-F1
#
_cell.length_a   1.000
_cell.length_b   1.000
_cell.length_c   1.000
_cell.angle_alpha   90.00
_cell.angle_beta   90.00
_cell.angle_gamma   90.00
#
_symmetry.space_group_name_H-M   'P 1'
#
loop_
_entity.id
_entity.type
_entity.pdbx_description
1 polymer ?
#
loop_
_entity_poly.entity_id
_entity_poly.type
_entity_poly.pdbx_seq_one_letter_code
_entity_poly.pdbx_strand_id
1 'polypeptide(L)'
;MRLAGDVAGTKKAVTDIVELCYRARAWKTLNDQIVLLSKRRGQLKQAVTAMVQQAMQYIDETPDVDTCIELIKTLNSVSAGKIYVEIERARLVKRLAKIKEEQGLVAEAADLMQEIAVETFGAMAKTEKIAFILEQVRLCLDRQDYVRAQILSRKISPRVFDAPASKEKKKPKECDNIVEEPPADIPSLLELKRIYYELMIRYHFHNNDYLEICRSCKAIYDIPSVKEDPAQWIPVLRKICWYLVLSPHDPMQSSLLNSTLEDKNLSEIPNFR
;
A
#
# COMPACT_ATOMS: atom_id res chain seq x y z
N MET A 1 19.56 16.36 -35.18
CA MET A 1 19.46 17.51 -34.25
C MET A 1 17.98 17.84 -34.03
N ARG A 2 17.25 17.09 -33.19
CA ARG A 2 15.83 17.34 -32.91
C ARG A 2 15.56 16.94 -31.46
N LEU A 3 14.87 17.82 -30.71
CA LEU A 3 14.46 17.74 -29.29
C LEU A 3 15.45 18.25 -28.22
N ALA A 4 16.24 19.28 -28.50
CA ALA A 4 16.55 20.26 -27.44
C ALA A 4 15.40 21.29 -27.39
N GLY A 5 14.16 20.82 -27.18
CA GLY A 5 13.07 21.72 -26.83
C GLY A 5 13.40 22.31 -25.46
N ASP A 6 13.13 23.60 -25.26
CA ASP A 6 13.32 24.25 -23.97
C ASP A 6 12.49 23.52 -22.90
N VAL A 7 13.13 22.60 -22.18
CA VAL A 7 12.50 21.75 -21.16
C VAL A 7 11.97 22.63 -20.03
N ALA A 8 12.75 23.64 -19.64
CA ALA A 8 12.41 24.55 -18.57
C ALA A 8 11.20 25.42 -18.97
N GLY A 9 11.23 26.02 -20.16
CA GLY A 9 10.12 26.82 -20.69
C GLY A 9 8.85 26.01 -20.91
N THR A 10 8.96 24.79 -21.45
CA THR A 10 7.80 23.92 -21.66
C THR A 10 7.20 23.44 -20.34
N LYS A 11 8.05 23.05 -19.38
CA LYS A 11 7.61 22.68 -18.02
C LYS A 11 6.89 23.85 -17.38
N LYS A 12 7.50 25.05 -17.39
CA LYS A 12 6.92 26.26 -16.82
C LYS A 12 5.59 26.64 -17.46
N ALA A 13 5.51 26.64 -18.79
CA ALA A 13 4.26 26.97 -19.48
C ALA A 13 3.12 26.02 -19.10
N VAL A 14 3.39 24.72 -18.98
CA VAL A 14 2.40 23.71 -18.58
C VAL A 14 1.97 23.90 -17.13
N THR A 15 2.93 24.14 -16.23
CA THR A 15 2.64 24.39 -14.81
C THR A 15 1.86 25.68 -14.60
N ASP A 16 2.20 26.74 -15.34
CA ASP A 16 1.53 28.05 -15.27
C ASP A 16 0.08 27.94 -15.78
N ILE A 17 -0.18 27.18 -16.86
CA ILE A 17 -1.55 26.94 -17.36
C ILE A 17 -2.39 26.23 -16.30
N VAL A 18 -1.84 25.18 -15.69
CA VAL A 18 -2.53 24.41 -14.64
C VAL A 18 -2.77 25.27 -13.40
N GLU A 19 -1.79 26.07 -12.98
CA GLU A 19 -1.91 27.00 -11.87
C GLU A 19 -2.95 28.10 -12.11
N LEU A 20 -3.00 28.67 -13.32
CA LEU A 20 -4.00 29.68 -13.69
C LEU A 20 -5.42 29.11 -13.64
N CYS A 21 -5.64 27.90 -14.15
CA CYS A 21 -6.93 27.23 -14.09
C CYS A 21 -7.35 26.96 -12.63
N TYR A 22 -6.40 26.51 -11.80
CA TYR A 22 -6.62 26.27 -10.37
C TYR A 22 -6.95 27.58 -9.62
N ARG A 23 -6.18 28.66 -9.82
CA ARG A 23 -6.43 29.99 -9.21
C ARG A 23 -7.78 30.56 -9.59
N ALA A 24 -8.22 30.34 -10.83
CA ALA A 24 -9.55 30.73 -11.30
C ALA A 24 -10.67 29.80 -10.78
N ARG A 25 -10.35 28.75 -10.02
CA ARG A 25 -11.27 27.68 -9.56
C ARG A 25 -12.06 27.03 -10.71
N ALA A 26 -11.48 27.04 -11.91
CA ALA A 26 -12.11 26.53 -13.13
C ALA A 26 -11.75 25.05 -13.35
N TRP A 27 -12.25 24.16 -12.49
CA TRP A 27 -11.88 22.74 -12.44
C TRP A 27 -12.16 21.96 -13.74
N LYS A 28 -13.27 22.28 -14.42
CA LYS A 28 -13.58 21.69 -15.73
C LYS A 28 -12.54 22.07 -16.78
N THR A 29 -12.23 23.36 -16.85
CA THR A 29 -11.19 23.88 -17.74
C THR A 29 -9.82 23.29 -17.39
N LEU A 30 -9.51 23.12 -16.11
CA LEU A 30 -8.29 22.45 -15.66
C LEU A 30 -8.21 21.02 -16.22
N ASN A 31 -9.27 20.22 -16.09
CA ASN A 31 -9.33 18.86 -16.63
C ASN A 31 -9.14 18.85 -18.16
N ASP A 32 -9.80 19.75 -18.88
CA ASP A 32 -9.66 19.87 -20.34
C ASP A 32 -8.23 20.22 -20.75
N GLN A 33 -7.58 21.15 -20.04
CA GLN A 33 -6.19 21.51 -20.29
C GLN A 33 -5.23 20.35 -20.00
N ILE A 34 -5.44 19.61 -18.90
CA ILE A 34 -4.65 18.43 -18.56
C ILE A 34 -4.72 17.38 -19.69
N VAL A 35 -5.93 17.11 -20.19
CA VAL A 35 -6.13 16.16 -21.30
C VAL A 35 -5.45 16.68 -22.58
N LEU A 36 -5.68 17.94 -22.93
CA LEU A 36 -5.12 18.56 -24.15
C LEU A 36 -3.59 18.54 -24.14
N LEU A 37 -2.97 19.01 -23.06
CA LEU A 37 -1.52 19.08 -22.90
C LEU A 37 -0.89 17.68 -22.89
N SER A 38 -1.58 16.69 -22.32
CA SER A 38 -1.09 15.30 -22.31
C SER A 38 -1.12 14.60 -23.66
N LYS A 39 -2.07 14.97 -24.54
CA LYS A 39 -2.24 14.40 -25.89
C LYS A 39 -1.50 15.19 -26.96
N ARG A 40 -0.90 16.33 -26.60
CA ARG A 40 -0.13 17.17 -27.53
C ARG A 40 1.02 16.39 -28.15
N ARG A 41 1.08 16.38 -29.48
CA ARG A 41 2.13 15.70 -30.24
C ARG A 41 3.50 16.27 -29.87
N GLY A 42 4.43 15.41 -29.45
CA GLY A 42 5.79 15.81 -29.09
C GLY A 42 5.92 16.43 -27.70
N GLN A 43 4.92 16.28 -26.83
CA GLN A 43 5.00 16.75 -25.45
C GLN A 43 6.13 16.04 -24.69
N LEU A 44 6.92 16.83 -23.95
CA LEU A 44 8.04 16.32 -23.17
C LEU A 44 7.56 15.54 -21.95
N LYS A 45 8.19 14.39 -21.67
CA LYS A 45 7.89 13.55 -20.50
C LYS A 45 7.96 14.36 -19.19
N GLN A 46 8.99 15.20 -19.04
CA GLN A 46 9.20 16.02 -17.83
C GLN A 46 8.09 17.05 -17.63
N ALA A 47 7.51 17.56 -18.72
CA ALA A 47 6.41 18.51 -18.64
C ALA A 47 5.11 17.81 -18.23
N VAL A 48 4.85 16.59 -18.73
CA VAL A 48 3.70 15.78 -18.30
C VAL A 48 3.84 15.37 -16.83
N THR A 49 5.02 14.90 -16.40
CA THR A 49 5.28 14.57 -14.99
C THR A 49 5.02 15.78 -14.09
N ALA A 50 5.59 16.94 -14.41
CA ALA A 50 5.38 18.16 -13.63
C ALA A 50 3.91 18.59 -13.56
N MET A 51 3.19 18.49 -14.69
CA MET A 51 1.76 18.77 -14.77
C MET A 51 0.95 17.88 -13.83
N VAL A 52 1.18 16.57 -13.87
CA VAL A 52 0.45 15.59 -13.06
C VAL A 52 0.78 15.79 -11.59
N GLN A 53 2.05 15.94 -11.23
CA GLN A 53 2.49 16.17 -9.85
C GLN A 53 1.91 17.45 -9.25
N GLN A 54 1.85 18.54 -10.02
CA GLN A 54 1.23 19.79 -9.56
C GLN A 54 -0.28 19.65 -9.41
N ALA A 55 -0.96 19.05 -10.40
CA ALA A 55 -2.41 18.84 -10.33
C ALA A 55 -2.82 17.92 -9.17
N MET A 56 -1.96 16.96 -8.78
CA MET A 56 -2.17 16.12 -7.61
C MET A 56 -2.23 16.90 -6.29
N GLN A 57 -1.50 18.01 -6.17
CA GLN A 57 -1.53 18.85 -4.97
C GLN A 57 -2.88 19.54 -4.77
N TYR A 58 -3.62 19.78 -5.87
CA TYR A 58 -4.89 20.48 -5.83
C TYR A 58 -6.08 19.59 -5.47
N ILE A 59 -5.90 18.26 -5.45
CA ILE A 59 -6.98 17.29 -5.18
C ILE A 59 -7.60 17.55 -3.80
N ASP A 60 -6.77 17.81 -2.80
CA ASP A 60 -7.20 18.01 -1.41
C ASP A 60 -7.86 19.39 -1.19
N GLU A 61 -7.77 20.29 -2.18
CA GLU A 61 -8.31 21.65 -2.15
C GLU A 61 -9.55 21.82 -3.06
N THR A 62 -10.09 20.70 -3.56
CA THR A 62 -11.32 20.68 -4.35
C THR A 62 -12.54 21.03 -3.49
N PRO A 63 -13.55 21.71 -4.05
CA PRO A 63 -14.70 22.19 -3.29
C PRO A 63 -15.67 21.08 -2.90
N ASP A 64 -15.74 20.02 -3.69
CA ASP A 64 -16.70 18.94 -3.54
C ASP A 64 -16.10 17.59 -3.99
N VAL A 65 -16.70 16.50 -3.48
CA VAL A 65 -16.24 15.13 -3.72
C VAL A 65 -16.35 14.73 -5.20
N ASP A 66 -17.34 15.26 -5.93
CA ASP A 66 -17.52 14.93 -7.35
C ASP A 66 -16.41 15.55 -8.21
N THR A 67 -16.08 16.82 -7.97
CA THR A 67 -14.94 17.52 -8.59
C THR A 67 -13.62 16.82 -8.26
N CYS A 68 -13.46 16.35 -7.01
CA CYS A 68 -12.32 15.54 -6.60
C CYS A 68 -12.20 14.26 -7.44
N ILE A 69 -13.30 13.50 -7.55
CA ILE A 69 -13.36 12.27 -8.34
C ILE A 69 -13.09 12.55 -9.82
N GLU A 70 -13.64 13.60 -10.40
CA GLU A 70 -13.42 13.98 -11.81
C GLU A 70 -11.95 14.31 -12.09
N LEU A 71 -11.29 15.08 -11.22
CA LEU A 71 -9.87 15.39 -11.35
C LEU A 71 -9.01 14.12 -11.24
N ILE A 72 -9.28 13.26 -10.25
CA ILE A 72 -8.56 11.99 -10.10
C ILE A 72 -8.74 11.09 -11.32
N LYS A 73 -9.97 10.96 -11.85
CA LYS A 73 -10.25 10.19 -13.08
C LYS A 73 -9.48 10.74 -14.28
N THR A 74 -9.44 12.06 -14.42
CA THR A 74 -8.71 12.74 -15.50
C THR A 74 -7.21 12.45 -15.41
N LEU A 75 -6.62 12.59 -14.22
CA LEU A 75 -5.20 12.31 -13.99
C LEU A 75 -4.87 10.82 -14.19
N ASN A 76 -5.73 9.91 -13.72
CA ASN A 76 -5.55 8.47 -13.94
C ASN A 76 -5.58 8.11 -15.43
N SER A 77 -6.51 8.67 -16.19
CA SER A 77 -6.59 8.48 -17.65
C SER A 77 -5.34 9.02 -18.37
N VAL A 78 -4.87 10.19 -17.96
CA VAL A 78 -3.67 10.81 -18.55
C VAL A 78 -2.39 10.05 -18.21
N SER A 79 -2.30 9.42 -17.04
CA SER A 79 -1.15 8.64 -16.61
C SER A 79 -1.17 7.19 -17.08
N ALA A 80 -2.30 6.69 -17.57
CA ALA A 80 -2.42 5.33 -18.09
C ALA A 80 -1.44 5.07 -19.25
N GLY A 81 -0.68 3.97 -19.16
CA GLY A 81 0.30 3.56 -20.18
C GLY A 81 1.60 4.37 -20.20
N LYS A 82 1.83 5.29 -19.26
CA LYS A 82 3.05 6.09 -19.16
C LYS A 82 3.92 5.64 -17.97
N ILE A 83 5.00 4.93 -18.28
CA ILE A 83 5.93 4.37 -17.28
C ILE A 83 6.49 5.46 -16.34
N TYR A 84 6.71 6.67 -16.85
CA TYR A 84 7.31 7.77 -16.09
C TYR A 84 6.34 8.51 -15.14
N VAL A 85 5.07 8.09 -15.05
CA VAL A 85 4.07 8.59 -14.07
C VAL A 85 3.27 7.44 -13.43
N GLU A 86 3.85 6.24 -13.38
CA GLU A 86 3.17 5.06 -12.85
C GLU A 86 2.99 5.10 -11.33
N ILE A 87 3.90 5.76 -10.61
CA ILE A 87 3.83 5.95 -9.15
C ILE A 87 2.70 6.93 -8.81
N GLU A 88 2.62 8.06 -9.53
CA GLU A 88 1.53 9.03 -9.41
C GLU A 88 0.18 8.36 -9.68
N ARG A 89 0.11 7.51 -10.72
CA ARG A 89 -1.09 6.73 -11.04
C ARG A 89 -1.51 5.82 -9.88
N ALA A 90 -0.58 5.07 -9.28
CA ALA A 90 -0.90 4.21 -8.14
C ALA A 90 -1.46 5.00 -6.96
N ARG A 91 -0.83 6.13 -6.63
CA ARG A 91 -1.26 7.00 -5.53
C ARG A 91 -2.65 7.60 -5.79
N LEU A 92 -2.93 8.02 -7.03
CA LEU A 92 -4.25 8.48 -7.46
C LEU A 92 -5.31 7.38 -7.31
N VAL A 93 -5.01 6.16 -7.76
CA VAL A 93 -5.91 5.01 -7.64
C VAL A 93 -6.18 4.69 -6.17
N LYS A 94 -5.16 4.72 -5.30
CA LYS A 94 -5.32 4.52 -3.86
C LYS A 94 -6.26 5.56 -3.25
N ARG A 95 -6.11 6.84 -3.61
CA ARG A 95 -7.03 7.91 -3.16
C ARG A 95 -8.46 7.68 -3.65
N LEU A 96 -8.64 7.33 -4.93
CA LEU A 96 -9.96 7.04 -5.49
C LEU A 96 -10.63 5.85 -4.80
N ALA A 97 -9.88 4.78 -4.53
CA ALA A 97 -10.38 3.60 -3.85
C ALA A 97 -10.86 3.94 -2.42
N LYS A 98 -10.13 4.80 -1.70
CA LYS A 98 -10.54 5.27 -0.37
C LYS A 98 -11.87 6.05 -0.43
N ILE A 99 -12.01 6.98 -1.38
CA ILE A 99 -13.28 7.73 -1.57
C ILE A 99 -14.44 6.76 -1.86
N LYS A 100 -14.20 5.76 -2.71
CA LYS A 100 -15.20 4.74 -3.06
C LYS A 100 -15.58 3.86 -1.88
N GLU A 101 -14.62 3.51 -1.04
CA GLU A 101 -14.86 2.78 0.19
C GLU A 101 -15.68 3.60 1.20
N GLU A 102 -15.37 4.89 1.37
CA GLU A 102 -16.15 5.80 2.22
C GLU A 102 -17.60 5.95 1.74
N GLN A 103 -17.85 5.77 0.44
CA GLN A 103 -19.19 5.69 -0.16
C GLN A 103 -19.87 4.32 0.00
N GLY A 104 -19.21 3.35 0.66
CA GLY A 104 -19.70 1.97 0.81
C GLY A 104 -19.49 1.08 -0.42
N LEU A 105 -18.82 1.58 -1.47
CA LEU A 105 -18.57 0.85 -2.72
C LEU A 105 -17.26 0.03 -2.64
N VAL A 106 -17.18 -0.87 -1.66
CA VAL A 106 -15.98 -1.69 -1.39
C VAL A 106 -15.59 -2.55 -2.59
N ALA A 107 -16.58 -3.07 -3.34
CA ALA A 107 -16.31 -3.90 -4.52
C ALA A 107 -15.59 -3.11 -5.62
N GLU A 108 -16.05 -1.89 -5.92
CA GLU A 108 -15.41 -1.00 -6.89
C GLU A 108 -14.01 -0.58 -6.43
N ALA A 109 -13.85 -0.27 -5.14
CA ALA A 109 -12.55 0.07 -4.56
C ALA A 109 -11.54 -1.08 -4.71
N ALA A 110 -11.98 -2.31 -4.47
CA ALA A 110 -11.16 -3.52 -4.64
C ALA A 110 -10.74 -3.73 -6.10
N ASP A 111 -11.66 -3.57 -7.05
CA ASP A 111 -11.36 -3.72 -8.48
C ASP A 111 -10.38 -2.66 -8.98
N LEU A 112 -10.58 -1.38 -8.60
CA LEU A 112 -9.66 -0.29 -8.94
C LEU A 112 -8.25 -0.55 -8.43
N MET A 113 -8.11 -0.97 -7.17
CA MET A 113 -6.80 -1.27 -6.58
C MET A 113 -6.12 -2.45 -7.26
N GLN A 114 -6.87 -3.46 -7.72
CA GLN A 114 -6.32 -4.65 -8.38
C GLN A 114 -5.76 -4.38 -9.79
N GLU A 115 -6.18 -3.30 -10.46
CA GLU A 115 -5.62 -2.91 -11.76
C GLU A 115 -4.13 -2.49 -11.69
N ILE A 116 -3.64 -2.17 -10.49
CA ILE A 116 -2.28 -1.68 -10.27
C ILE A 116 -1.39 -2.78 -9.67
N ALA A 117 -0.46 -3.27 -10.47
CA ALA A 117 0.56 -4.24 -10.05
C ALA A 117 1.83 -3.53 -9.56
N VAL A 118 1.79 -2.91 -8.37
CA VAL A 118 2.92 -2.14 -7.82
C VAL A 118 4.20 -2.95 -7.63
N GLU A 119 4.12 -4.29 -7.60
CA GLU A 119 5.28 -5.17 -7.52
C GLU A 119 6.24 -5.00 -8.71
N THR A 120 5.73 -4.54 -9.87
CA THR A 120 6.55 -4.33 -11.07
C THR A 120 7.22 -2.96 -11.11
N PHE A 121 6.86 -2.03 -10.23
CA PHE A 121 7.33 -0.64 -10.30
C PHE A 121 8.74 -0.49 -9.74
N GLY A 122 9.76 -0.41 -10.61
CA GLY A 122 11.16 -0.39 -10.18
C GLY A 122 11.51 0.76 -9.23
N ALA A 123 10.92 1.94 -9.44
CA ALA A 123 11.24 3.16 -8.70
C ALA A 123 10.39 3.39 -7.43
N MET A 124 9.36 2.57 -7.16
CA MET A 124 8.55 2.72 -5.95
C MET A 124 9.24 2.15 -4.72
N ALA A 125 9.19 2.86 -3.58
CA ALA A 125 9.73 2.41 -2.31
C ALA A 125 9.18 1.04 -1.89
N LYS A 126 10.03 0.23 -1.27
CA LYS A 126 9.67 -1.12 -0.83
C LYS A 126 8.53 -1.13 0.19
N THR A 127 8.55 -0.21 1.15
CA THR A 127 7.48 -0.06 2.17
C THR A 127 6.16 0.36 1.52
N GLU A 128 6.21 1.26 0.52
CA GLU A 128 5.04 1.69 -0.23
C GLU A 128 4.39 0.54 -1.01
N LYS A 129 5.20 -0.28 -1.69
CA LYS A 129 4.71 -1.49 -2.37
C LYS A 129 4.00 -2.44 -1.41
N ILE A 130 4.62 -2.72 -0.27
CA ILE A 130 4.04 -3.62 0.74
C ILE A 130 2.72 -3.04 1.24
N ALA A 131 2.69 -1.77 1.64
CA ALA A 131 1.48 -1.10 2.11
C ALA A 131 0.36 -1.16 1.07
N PHE A 132 0.67 -0.95 -0.20
CA PHE A 132 -0.31 -1.01 -1.28
C PHE A 132 -0.86 -2.43 -1.48
N ILE A 133 0.00 -3.46 -1.45
CA ILE A 133 -0.45 -4.86 -1.58
C ILE A 133 -1.28 -5.28 -0.36
N LEU A 134 -0.91 -4.85 0.84
CA LEU A 134 -1.71 -5.11 2.06
C LEU A 134 -3.10 -4.48 1.95
N GLU A 135 -3.20 -3.28 1.39
CA GLU A 135 -4.47 -2.62 1.14
C GLU A 135 -5.33 -3.40 0.14
N GLN A 136 -4.72 -3.92 -0.93
CA GLN A 136 -5.40 -4.82 -1.87
C GLN A 136 -5.93 -6.07 -1.17
N VAL A 137 -5.12 -6.70 -0.30
CA VAL A 137 -5.54 -7.87 0.49
C VAL A 137 -6.71 -7.53 1.39
N ARG A 138 -6.66 -6.40 2.10
CA ARG A 138 -7.73 -5.96 3.01
C ARG A 138 -9.06 -5.78 2.26
N LEU A 139 -9.06 -5.04 1.15
CA LEU A 139 -10.26 -4.83 0.33
C LEU A 139 -10.80 -6.15 -0.24
N CYS A 140 -9.93 -7.10 -0.61
CA CYS A 140 -10.38 -8.43 -1.03
C CYS A 140 -11.05 -9.20 0.11
N LEU A 141 -10.51 -9.13 1.33
CA LEU A 141 -11.10 -9.76 2.51
C LEU A 141 -12.45 -9.12 2.90
N ASP A 142 -12.57 -7.80 2.76
CA ASP A 142 -13.85 -7.08 2.98
C ASP A 142 -14.89 -7.46 1.94
N ARG A 143 -14.47 -7.70 0.68
CA ARG A 143 -15.31 -8.24 -0.39
C ARG A 143 -15.57 -9.76 -0.29
N GLN A 144 -15.01 -10.44 0.72
CA GLN A 144 -15.07 -11.91 0.86
C GLN A 144 -14.45 -12.68 -0.32
N ASP A 145 -13.52 -12.06 -1.05
CA ASP A 145 -12.76 -12.70 -2.13
C ASP A 145 -11.45 -13.31 -1.58
N TYR A 146 -11.61 -14.43 -0.87
CA TYR A 146 -10.51 -15.09 -0.16
C TYR A 146 -9.45 -15.66 -1.12
N VAL A 147 -9.86 -16.11 -2.31
CA VAL A 147 -8.92 -16.65 -3.31
C VAL A 147 -7.96 -15.56 -3.79
N ARG A 148 -8.49 -14.37 -4.16
CA ARG A 148 -7.63 -13.25 -4.55
C ARG A 148 -6.80 -12.73 -3.38
N ALA A 149 -7.36 -12.66 -2.17
CA ALA A 149 -6.61 -12.26 -0.98
C ALA A 149 -5.39 -13.17 -0.75
N GLN A 150 -5.52 -14.49 -0.93
CA GLN A 150 -4.41 -15.43 -0.81
C GLN A 150 -3.36 -15.25 -1.92
N ILE A 151 -3.78 -15.00 -3.15
CA ILE A 151 -2.86 -14.77 -4.28
C ILE A 151 -2.03 -13.50 -4.04
N LEU A 152 -2.69 -12.43 -3.57
CA LEU A 152 -2.05 -11.16 -3.28
C LEU A 152 -1.11 -11.25 -2.07
N SER A 153 -1.50 -11.94 -1.00
CA SER A 153 -0.65 -12.07 0.18
C SER A 153 0.67 -12.81 -0.12
N ARG A 154 0.64 -13.79 -1.03
CA ARG A 154 1.84 -14.51 -1.51
C ARG A 154 2.83 -13.63 -2.28
N LYS A 155 2.42 -12.46 -2.77
CA LYS A 155 3.33 -11.48 -3.39
C LYS A 155 4.28 -10.86 -2.34
N ILE A 156 3.91 -10.88 -1.06
CA ILE A 156 4.74 -10.42 0.04
C ILE A 156 5.48 -11.62 0.63
N SER A 157 6.80 -11.63 0.54
CA SER A 157 7.62 -12.66 1.21
C SER A 157 7.75 -12.34 2.70
N PRO A 158 7.41 -13.24 3.63
CA PRO A 158 7.55 -12.99 5.08
C PRO A 158 8.97 -12.61 5.51
N ARG A 159 10.00 -13.09 4.79
CA ARG A 159 11.41 -12.77 5.02
C ARG A 159 11.73 -11.28 4.87
N VAL A 160 10.89 -10.54 4.15
CA VAL A 160 11.03 -9.09 3.98
C VAL A 160 10.94 -8.36 5.31
N PHE A 161 10.18 -8.89 6.27
CA PHE A 161 9.97 -8.26 7.57
C PHE A 161 11.07 -8.55 8.60
N ASP A 162 11.91 -9.55 8.35
CA ASP A 162 13.00 -9.95 9.26
C ASP A 162 14.37 -9.39 8.81
N ALA A 163 14.42 -8.72 7.66
CA ALA A 163 15.63 -8.11 7.16
C ALA A 163 16.01 -6.89 8.03
N PRO A 164 17.21 -6.84 8.63
CA PRO A 164 17.65 -5.65 9.33
C PRO A 164 17.73 -4.49 8.34
N ALA A 165 17.21 -3.33 8.72
CA ALA A 165 17.10 -2.12 7.89
C ALA A 165 18.44 -1.57 7.34
N SER A 166 19.57 -2.26 7.57
CA SER A 166 20.94 -1.76 7.44
C SER A 166 21.77 -2.38 6.30
N LYS A 167 21.18 -3.05 5.31
CA LYS A 167 21.93 -3.55 4.13
C LYS A 167 21.48 -2.96 2.79
N GLU A 168 20.96 -1.74 2.77
CA GLU A 168 20.96 -0.94 1.54
C GLU A 168 22.35 -0.32 1.35
N LYS A 169 23.29 -1.15 0.86
CA LYS A 169 24.53 -0.63 0.26
C LYS A 169 24.13 0.22 -0.94
N LYS A 170 24.16 1.54 -0.78
CA LYS A 170 24.28 2.51 -1.88
C LYS A 170 25.47 2.09 -2.76
N LYS A 171 25.20 1.36 -3.83
CA LYS A 171 26.07 1.34 -5.01
C LYS A 171 25.39 2.23 -6.04
N PRO A 172 25.99 3.38 -6.41
CA PRO A 172 25.49 4.15 -7.53
C PRO A 172 25.82 3.36 -8.80
N LYS A 173 24.81 2.69 -9.36
CA LYS A 173 24.85 2.29 -10.76
C LYS A 173 24.06 3.34 -11.53
N GLU A 174 24.80 4.04 -12.35
CA GLU A 174 24.39 5.07 -13.30
C GLU A 174 23.28 4.53 -14.23
N CYS A 175 22.05 4.78 -13.82
CA CYS A 175 20.81 4.75 -14.62
C CYS A 175 19.75 5.41 -13.74
N ASP A 176 18.95 6.31 -14.30
CA ASP A 176 17.99 7.22 -13.64
C ASP A 176 16.83 6.53 -12.85
N ASN A 177 17.09 5.49 -12.06
CA ASN A 177 16.12 4.91 -11.14
C ASN A 177 16.32 5.51 -9.75
N ILE A 178 15.97 6.80 -9.62
CA ILE A 178 15.76 7.42 -8.31
C ILE A 178 14.56 6.69 -7.70
N VAL A 179 14.80 5.89 -6.65
CA VAL A 179 13.70 5.32 -5.85
C VAL A 179 13.03 6.49 -5.15
N GLU A 180 11.74 6.65 -5.39
CA GLU A 180 10.96 7.70 -4.76
C GLU A 180 10.80 7.39 -3.27
N GLU A 181 10.97 8.39 -2.42
CA GLU A 181 10.80 8.21 -0.98
C GLU A 181 9.33 7.88 -0.68
N PRO A 182 9.07 6.97 0.27
CA PRO A 182 7.71 6.65 0.68
C PRO A 182 7.05 7.91 1.27
N PRO A 183 5.80 8.22 0.92
CA PRO A 183 5.00 9.23 1.61
C PRO A 183 5.05 9.07 3.13
N ALA A 184 5.03 10.20 3.86
CA ALA A 184 5.12 10.23 5.33
C ALA A 184 4.04 9.41 6.04
N ASP A 185 2.91 9.18 5.39
CA ASP A 185 1.77 8.41 5.91
C ASP A 185 1.99 6.88 5.87
N ILE A 186 3.10 6.40 5.31
CA ILE A 186 3.34 4.97 5.15
C ILE A 186 3.91 4.39 6.45
N PRO A 187 3.25 3.35 7.03
CA PRO A 187 3.70 2.74 8.26
C PRO A 187 5.12 2.16 8.15
N SER A 188 5.79 2.07 9.29
CA SER A 188 7.09 1.42 9.41
C SER A 188 7.03 -0.06 9.00
N LEU A 189 8.17 -0.65 8.67
CA LEU A 189 8.23 -2.07 8.29
C LEU A 189 7.68 -3.00 9.38
N LEU A 190 7.83 -2.63 10.66
CA LEU A 190 7.31 -3.39 11.80
C LEU A 190 5.79 -3.28 11.91
N GLU A 191 5.22 -2.10 11.66
CA GLU A 191 3.77 -1.91 11.62
C GLU A 191 3.16 -2.64 10.41
N LEU A 192 3.82 -2.60 9.25
CA LEU A 192 3.41 -3.38 8.08
C LEU A 192 3.47 -4.90 8.35
N LYS A 193 4.47 -5.38 9.12
CA LYS A 193 4.53 -6.77 9.58
C LYS A 193 3.31 -7.12 10.43
N ARG A 194 2.94 -6.26 11.38
CA ARG A 194 1.75 -6.44 12.21
C ARG A 194 0.47 -6.49 11.38
N ILE A 195 0.25 -5.49 10.50
CA ILE A 195 -0.92 -5.42 9.62
C ILE A 195 -1.01 -6.67 8.73
N TYR A 196 0.11 -7.12 8.15
CA TYR A 196 0.15 -8.34 7.36
C TYR A 196 -0.39 -9.54 8.14
N TYR A 197 0.13 -9.81 9.34
CA TYR A 197 -0.32 -10.96 10.13
C TYR A 197 -1.74 -10.82 10.66
N GLU A 198 -2.22 -9.61 10.96
CA GLU A 198 -3.63 -9.37 11.31
C GLU A 198 -4.58 -9.72 10.15
N LEU A 199 -4.24 -9.35 8.92
CA LEU A 199 -4.99 -9.74 7.72
C LEU A 199 -4.93 -11.25 7.47
N MET A 200 -3.76 -11.87 7.68
CA MET A 200 -3.61 -13.33 7.56
C MET A 200 -4.45 -14.08 8.60
N ILE A 201 -4.53 -13.59 9.85
CA ILE A 201 -5.41 -14.18 10.87
C ILE A 201 -6.86 -14.16 10.39
N ARG A 202 -7.32 -13.03 9.84
CA ARG A 202 -8.69 -12.93 9.29
C ARG A 202 -8.93 -13.92 8.15
N TYR A 203 -7.94 -14.10 7.27
CA TYR A 203 -8.00 -15.08 6.18
C TYR A 203 -8.06 -16.52 6.70
N HIS A 204 -7.14 -16.92 7.60
CA HIS A 204 -7.07 -18.28 8.13
C HIS A 204 -8.26 -18.63 9.03
N PHE A 205 -8.83 -17.63 9.72
CA PHE A 205 -10.06 -17.80 10.50
C PHE A 205 -11.23 -18.24 9.62
N HIS A 206 -11.40 -17.65 8.43
CA HIS A 206 -12.42 -18.09 7.47
C HIS A 206 -12.23 -19.55 7.03
N ASN A 207 -10.97 -20.00 6.89
CA ASN A 207 -10.65 -21.36 6.47
C ASN A 207 -10.60 -22.37 7.63
N ASN A 208 -10.85 -21.94 8.88
CA ASN A 208 -10.69 -22.73 10.11
C ASN A 208 -9.29 -23.35 10.26
N ASP A 209 -8.26 -22.70 9.72
CA ASP A 209 -6.88 -23.15 9.84
C ASP A 209 -6.23 -22.58 11.11
N TYR A 210 -6.60 -23.14 12.26
CA TYR A 210 -6.17 -22.64 13.57
C TYR A 210 -4.66 -22.74 13.80
N LEU A 211 -3.98 -23.69 13.14
CA LEU A 211 -2.53 -23.83 13.25
C LEU A 211 -1.81 -22.63 12.62
N GLU A 212 -2.24 -22.21 11.42
CA GLU A 212 -1.67 -21.03 10.76
C GLU A 212 -2.05 -19.71 11.47
N ILE A 213 -3.23 -19.66 12.12
CA ILE A 213 -3.58 -18.55 13.03
C ILE A 213 -2.58 -18.48 14.19
N CYS A 214 -2.25 -19.60 14.83
CA CYS A 214 -1.25 -19.64 15.90
C CYS A 214 0.11 -19.13 15.43
N ARG A 215 0.58 -19.53 14.24
CA ARG A 215 1.84 -19.04 13.68
C ARG A 215 1.83 -17.54 13.42
N SER A 216 0.72 -17.03 12.88
CA SER A 216 0.53 -15.60 12.63
C SER A 216 0.52 -14.80 13.93
N CYS A 217 -0.18 -15.28 14.95
CA CYS A 217 -0.17 -14.69 16.30
C CYS A 217 1.24 -14.74 16.93
N LYS A 218 1.97 -15.85 16.78
CA LYS A 218 3.36 -15.96 17.25
C LYS A 218 4.27 -14.95 16.55
N ALA A 219 4.10 -14.75 15.25
CA ALA A 219 4.88 -13.77 14.50
C ALA A 219 4.58 -12.32 14.91
N ILE A 220 3.35 -12.02 15.35
CA ILE A 220 2.98 -10.74 15.99
C ILE A 220 3.62 -10.62 17.37
N TYR A 221 3.55 -11.69 18.17
CA TYR A 221 4.16 -11.74 19.49
C TYR A 221 5.67 -11.53 19.42
N ASP A 222 6.35 -12.02 18.37
CA ASP A 222 7.79 -11.86 18.19
C ASP A 222 8.25 -10.44 17.83
N ILE A 223 7.34 -9.50 17.61
CA ILE A 223 7.66 -8.10 17.33
C ILE A 223 8.17 -7.43 18.62
N PRO A 224 9.34 -6.75 18.61
CA PRO A 224 9.91 -6.13 19.81
C PRO A 224 8.96 -5.17 20.54
N SER A 225 8.27 -4.31 19.79
CA SER A 225 7.30 -3.35 20.36
C SER A 225 6.11 -4.01 21.05
N VAL A 226 5.74 -5.23 20.65
CA VAL A 226 4.65 -5.99 21.27
C VAL A 226 5.15 -6.70 22.53
N LYS A 227 6.35 -7.29 22.50
CA LYS A 227 6.94 -7.98 23.67
C LYS A 227 7.20 -7.07 24.85
N GLU A 228 7.51 -5.80 24.60
CA GLU A 228 7.82 -4.84 25.65
C GLU A 228 6.59 -4.34 26.42
N ASP A 229 5.39 -4.42 25.83
CA ASP A 229 4.14 -3.89 26.41
C ASP A 229 3.20 -5.03 26.87
N PRO A 230 3.01 -5.22 28.20
CA PRO A 230 2.04 -6.17 28.76
C PRO A 230 0.63 -6.03 28.21
N ALA A 231 0.17 -4.82 27.92
CA ALA A 231 -1.18 -4.62 27.39
C ALA A 231 -1.36 -5.23 25.99
N GLN A 232 -0.27 -5.35 25.22
CA GLN A 232 -0.29 -5.86 23.84
C GLN A 232 0.04 -7.35 23.77
N TRP A 233 1.03 -7.84 24.52
CA TRP A 233 1.40 -9.25 24.42
C TRP A 233 0.43 -10.19 25.14
N ILE A 234 -0.20 -9.79 26.25
CA ILE A 234 -1.17 -10.64 26.98
C ILE A 234 -2.32 -11.11 26.07
N PRO A 235 -3.04 -10.23 25.33
CA PRO A 235 -4.13 -10.68 24.47
C PRO A 235 -3.64 -11.54 23.30
N VAL A 236 -2.42 -11.30 22.79
CA VAL A 236 -1.83 -12.13 21.72
C VAL A 236 -1.49 -13.52 22.24
N LEU A 237 -0.87 -13.63 23.41
CA LEU A 237 -0.50 -14.90 24.01
C LEU A 237 -1.74 -15.74 24.38
N ARG A 238 -2.78 -15.10 24.92
CA ARG A 238 -4.08 -15.78 25.15
C ARG A 238 -4.64 -16.36 23.86
N LYS A 239 -4.65 -15.59 22.76
CA LYS A 239 -5.11 -16.07 21.45
C LYS A 239 -4.31 -17.30 21.00
N ILE A 240 -2.98 -17.30 21.16
CA ILE A 240 -2.14 -18.45 20.83
C ILE A 240 -2.59 -19.69 21.60
N CYS A 241 -2.76 -19.59 22.93
CA CYS A 241 -3.21 -20.73 23.74
C CYS A 241 -4.57 -21.28 23.29
N TRP A 242 -5.56 -20.42 23.07
CA TRP A 242 -6.90 -20.84 22.63
C TRP A 242 -6.87 -21.53 21.26
N TYR A 243 -6.22 -20.92 20.27
CA TYR A 243 -6.17 -21.49 18.92
C TYR A 243 -5.34 -22.77 18.85
N LEU A 244 -4.36 -22.93 19.74
CA LEU A 244 -3.51 -24.11 19.79
C LEU A 244 -4.23 -25.34 20.38
N VAL A 245 -5.20 -25.12 21.28
CA VAL A 245 -6.12 -26.16 21.74
C VAL A 245 -7.14 -26.53 20.66
N LEU A 246 -7.59 -25.56 19.86
CA LEU A 246 -8.53 -25.78 18.77
C LEU A 246 -7.89 -26.43 17.53
N SER A 247 -6.57 -26.33 17.38
CA SER A 247 -5.85 -26.93 16.25
C SER A 247 -5.79 -28.45 16.35
N PRO A 248 -5.88 -29.17 15.21
CA PRO A 248 -5.78 -30.62 15.20
C PRO A 248 -4.41 -31.09 15.71
N HIS A 249 -4.37 -32.28 16.32
CA HIS A 249 -3.13 -32.89 16.78
C HIS A 249 -2.24 -33.25 15.59
N ASP A 250 -1.14 -32.53 15.48
CA ASP A 250 -0.11 -32.69 14.46
C ASP A 250 1.28 -32.49 15.12
N PRO A 251 2.38 -33.08 14.62
CA PRO A 251 3.71 -32.85 15.18
C PRO A 251 4.07 -31.37 15.28
N MET A 252 3.55 -30.55 14.35
CA MET A 252 3.76 -29.11 14.39
C MET A 252 2.99 -28.44 15.54
N GLN A 253 1.76 -28.88 15.82
CA GLN A 253 1.00 -28.43 16.98
C GLN A 253 1.74 -28.73 18.28
N SER A 254 2.28 -29.95 18.43
CA SER A 254 3.06 -30.35 19.61
C SER A 254 4.34 -29.51 19.76
N SER A 255 5.03 -29.19 18.66
CA SER A 255 6.21 -28.33 18.68
C SER A 255 5.87 -26.90 19.12
N LEU A 256 4.79 -26.32 18.59
CA LEU A 256 4.31 -25.00 19.02
C LEU A 256 3.86 -25.03 20.49
N LEU A 257 3.18 -26.09 20.94
CA LEU A 257 2.73 -26.25 22.33
C LEU A 257 3.91 -26.19 23.29
N ASN A 258 4.95 -27.01 23.05
CA ASN A 258 6.14 -27.04 23.89
C ASN A 258 6.83 -25.67 23.91
N SER A 259 6.96 -25.03 22.75
CA SER A 259 7.54 -23.68 22.66
C SER A 259 6.73 -22.63 23.43
N THR A 260 5.40 -22.76 23.50
CA THR A 260 4.55 -21.85 24.28
C THR A 260 4.63 -22.14 25.78
N LEU A 261 4.73 -23.42 26.18
CA LEU A 261 4.89 -23.83 27.58
C LEU A 261 6.24 -23.42 28.17
N GLU A 262 7.28 -23.35 27.34
CA GLU A 262 8.61 -22.86 27.74
C GLU A 262 8.68 -21.33 27.91
N ASP A 263 7.67 -20.59 27.43
CA ASP A 263 7.65 -19.13 27.53
C ASP A 263 7.36 -18.67 28.96
N LYS A 264 8.28 -17.88 29.52
CA LYS A 264 8.18 -17.34 30.89
C LYS A 264 6.96 -16.44 31.06
N ASN A 265 6.58 -15.72 30.02
CA ASN A 265 5.44 -14.79 30.06
C ASN A 265 4.10 -15.52 30.23
N LEU A 266 4.04 -16.82 29.88
CA LEU A 266 2.84 -17.63 30.10
C LEU A 266 2.54 -17.80 31.60
N SER A 267 3.58 -17.85 32.45
CA SER A 267 3.43 -17.99 33.90
C SER A 267 2.82 -16.77 34.58
N GLU A 268 2.84 -15.61 33.91
CA GLU A 268 2.24 -14.36 34.39
C GLU A 268 0.74 -14.28 34.10
N ILE A 269 0.21 -15.14 33.21
CA ILE A 269 -1.22 -15.18 32.89
C ILE A 269 -1.91 -16.25 33.76
N PRO A 270 -2.77 -15.87 34.72
CA PRO A 270 -3.50 -16.84 35.52
C PRO A 270 -4.45 -17.68 34.64
N ASN A 271 -4.50 -18.99 34.90
CA ASN A 271 -5.36 -20.00 34.25
C ASN A 271 -4.99 -20.45 32.83
N PHE A 272 -3.78 -20.11 32.33
CA PHE A 272 -3.33 -20.50 30.98
C PHE A 272 -2.18 -21.54 30.97
N ARG A 273 -1.83 -22.08 32.13
CA ARG A 273 -0.89 -23.18 32.30
C ARG A 273 -1.62 -24.45 32.71
#